data_AF-A0A7C1CS45-F1
#
_entry.id   AF-A0A7C1CS45-F1
#
_cell.length_a   1.000
_cell.length_b   1.000
_cell.length_c   1.000
_cell.angle_alpha   90.00
_cell.angle_beta   90.00
_cell.angle_gamma   90.00
#
_symmetry.space_group_name_H-M   'P 1'
#
loop_
_entity.id
_entity.type
_entity.pdbx_description
1 polymer ?
#
loop_
_entity_poly.entity_id
_entity_poly.type
_entity_poly.pdbx_seq_one_letter_code
_entity_poly.pdbx_strand_id
1 'polypeptide(L)'
;MDVPFFVGKKVFSNIAKTQDAMRTLLVGILIFYGSFGFAQNDSTIRFIFIGDVMGHTPQIQSAYNGATGRYDYTNVFSEFKGLLSSADYCIANLEVTLGGEPFTGYPQFSSPDELVDGLMAAGVNVLVTANNHSVDRGGHGIQRTIGVLASKSLLFTGTFLDSADKALRNPLVLSRNGLRVALLNYTYGTNGIPVPSPYLVNMIDTVSMANDIARAKTLGVDEIVVFIHWGNEYERLPNMQQKRLADWMHGKGVRIIIGSHPHVVQPAELHHFGNDYRLVVYSLGNFVSNQRRRYCDGGVVALIDLKKHNGKVDVVGAGYVPVWVDTYFSNGKRKYKVFPVGMYEGKSSQLLSAASDSAFKVFVDDTRSLLNANNVNFPEIRLVDGEWVIPPVNRSVNP
;
A
#
# COMPACT_ATOMS: atom_id res chain seq x y z
N MET A 1 50.37 82.49 -2.35
CA MET A 1 50.12 82.75 -3.78
C MET A 1 49.71 81.44 -4.40
N ASP A 2 48.64 81.50 -5.20
CA ASP A 2 47.78 80.43 -5.74
C ASP A 2 48.54 79.22 -6.32
N VAL A 3 48.00 78.00 -6.45
CA VAL A 3 46.89 77.52 -7.32
C VAL A 3 46.54 76.04 -6.96
N PRO A 4 45.59 75.31 -7.61
CA PRO A 4 44.14 75.22 -7.41
C PRO A 4 43.59 73.87 -6.90
N PHE A 5 42.33 73.95 -6.48
CA PHE A 5 41.37 72.87 -6.22
C PHE A 5 40.93 72.18 -7.53
N PHE A 6 41.44 70.99 -7.83
CA PHE A 6 40.90 70.11 -8.88
C PHE A 6 41.10 68.66 -8.44
N VAL A 7 40.06 68.02 -7.89
CA VAL A 7 39.56 66.66 -8.19
C VAL A 7 38.31 66.44 -7.33
N GLY A 8 37.25 67.22 -7.58
CA GLY A 8 35.94 67.06 -6.91
C GLY A 8 34.84 66.49 -7.81
N LYS A 9 35.06 66.35 -9.12
CA LYS A 9 34.00 65.95 -10.08
C LYS A 9 34.05 64.50 -10.56
N LYS A 10 35.19 63.79 -10.44
CA LYS A 10 35.32 62.40 -10.93
C LYS A 10 34.82 61.34 -9.96
N VAL A 11 34.78 61.63 -8.65
CA VAL A 11 34.35 60.65 -7.64
C VAL A 11 32.81 60.62 -7.53
N PHE A 12 32.15 61.77 -7.59
CA PHE A 12 30.68 61.83 -7.54
C PHE A 12 29.98 61.31 -8.81
N SER A 13 30.60 61.44 -9.99
CA SER A 13 30.00 60.89 -11.23
C SER A 13 30.02 59.37 -11.29
N ASN A 14 30.99 58.72 -10.63
CA ASN A 14 31.08 57.27 -10.59
C ASN A 14 30.09 56.67 -9.60
N ILE A 15 29.84 57.32 -8.45
CA ILE A 15 28.87 56.85 -7.45
C ILE A 15 27.43 56.93 -7.97
N ALA A 16 27.07 58.02 -8.67
CA ALA A 16 25.73 58.18 -9.25
C ALA A 16 25.45 57.16 -10.38
N LYS A 17 26.45 56.86 -11.23
CA LYS A 17 26.32 55.84 -12.28
C LYS A 17 26.20 54.42 -11.71
N THR A 18 26.85 54.11 -10.59
CA THR A 18 26.68 52.82 -9.89
C THR A 18 25.33 52.69 -9.17
N GLN A 19 24.74 53.79 -8.68
CA GLN A 19 23.42 53.75 -8.04
C GLN A 19 22.28 53.57 -9.04
N ASP A 20 22.34 54.21 -10.22
CA ASP A 20 21.38 53.96 -11.30
C ASP A 20 21.54 52.56 -11.90
N ALA A 21 22.77 52.09 -12.10
CA ALA A 21 23.02 50.71 -12.56
C ALA A 21 22.52 49.67 -11.55
N MET A 22 22.66 49.91 -10.24
CA MET A 22 22.10 49.02 -9.20
C MET A 22 20.58 49.12 -9.12
N ARG A 23 19.95 50.29 -9.32
CA ARG A 23 18.49 50.41 -9.37
C ARG A 23 17.89 49.73 -10.60
N THR A 24 18.52 49.85 -11.77
CA THR A 24 18.08 49.13 -12.97
C THR A 24 18.30 47.63 -12.85
N LEU A 25 19.36 47.17 -12.16
CA LEU A 25 19.58 45.75 -11.87
C LEU A 25 18.58 45.21 -10.83
N LEU A 26 18.25 45.98 -9.79
CA LEU A 26 17.25 45.60 -8.78
C LEU A 26 15.82 45.60 -9.32
N VAL A 27 15.46 46.56 -10.19
CA VAL A 27 14.16 46.57 -10.87
C VAL A 27 14.09 45.48 -11.96
N GLY A 28 15.20 45.18 -12.65
CA GLY A 28 15.31 44.05 -13.56
C GLY A 28 15.20 42.69 -12.86
N ILE A 29 15.77 42.55 -11.66
CA ILE A 29 15.64 41.34 -10.82
C ILE A 29 14.22 41.24 -10.23
N LEU A 30 13.60 42.36 -9.81
CA LEU A 30 12.21 42.37 -9.33
C LEU A 30 11.18 42.10 -10.43
N ILE A 31 11.46 42.45 -11.68
CA ILE A 31 10.60 42.13 -12.83
C ILE A 31 10.82 40.69 -13.35
N PHE A 32 12.01 40.10 -13.14
CA PHE A 32 12.24 38.67 -13.45
C PHE A 32 11.69 37.70 -12.38
N TYR A 33 11.36 38.20 -11.18
CA TYR A 33 10.56 37.47 -10.18
C TYR A 33 9.04 37.67 -10.34
N GLY A 34 8.62 38.43 -11.36
CA GLY A 34 7.23 38.49 -11.80
C GLY A 34 6.91 37.32 -12.72
N SER A 35 6.16 36.35 -12.19
CA SER A 35 5.48 35.31 -12.98
C SER A 35 6.32 34.11 -13.43
N PHE A 36 7.18 33.55 -12.57
CA PHE A 36 7.21 32.09 -12.49
C PHE A 36 5.99 31.67 -11.67
N GLY A 37 4.82 31.68 -12.32
CA GLY A 37 3.79 30.75 -11.91
C GLY A 37 4.44 29.39 -11.99
N PHE A 38 4.79 28.79 -10.85
CA PHE A 38 5.00 27.35 -10.82
C PHE A 38 3.69 26.79 -11.34
N ALA A 39 3.67 26.39 -12.61
CA ALA A 39 2.64 25.50 -13.09
C ALA A 39 2.68 24.35 -12.10
N GLN A 40 1.66 24.26 -11.25
CA GLN A 40 1.57 23.18 -10.29
C GLN A 40 1.33 21.95 -11.15
N ASN A 41 2.43 21.27 -11.51
CA ASN A 41 2.35 20.12 -12.39
C ASN A 41 1.38 19.13 -11.76
N ASP A 42 0.36 18.80 -12.54
CA ASP A 42 -0.55 17.71 -12.27
C ASP A 42 0.26 16.46 -11.88
N SER A 43 0.26 16.13 -10.60
CA SER A 43 1.05 15.03 -10.07
C SER A 43 0.13 13.88 -9.70
N THR A 44 0.30 12.74 -10.37
CA THR A 44 -0.36 11.48 -10.01
C THR A 44 0.61 10.61 -9.21
N ILE A 45 0.11 9.98 -8.15
CA ILE A 45 0.74 8.84 -7.49
C ILE A 45 -0.16 7.63 -7.67
N ARG A 46 0.42 6.50 -8.09
CA ARG A 46 -0.28 5.21 -8.11
C ARG A 46 0.02 4.39 -6.87
N PHE A 47 -1.04 3.95 -6.21
CA PHE A 47 -0.99 2.98 -5.13
C PHE A 47 -1.56 1.64 -5.59
N ILE A 48 -0.91 0.55 -5.20
CA ILE A 48 -1.49 -0.79 -5.24
C ILE A 48 -1.47 -1.38 -3.83
N PHE A 49 -2.60 -1.89 -3.38
CA PHE A 49 -2.73 -2.57 -2.09
C PHE A 49 -3.01 -4.04 -2.33
N ILE A 50 -2.23 -4.90 -1.67
CA ILE A 50 -2.37 -6.34 -1.75
C ILE A 50 -2.77 -6.89 -0.37
N GLY A 51 -3.64 -7.91 -0.40
CA GLY A 51 -4.18 -8.55 0.79
C GLY A 51 -3.16 -9.45 1.51
N ASP A 52 -3.69 -10.49 2.16
CA ASP A 52 -2.92 -11.26 3.14
C ASP A 52 -1.82 -12.08 2.46
N VAL A 53 -0.58 -11.84 2.89
CA VAL A 53 0.59 -12.63 2.50
C VAL A 53 0.92 -13.60 3.62
N MET A 54 0.56 -14.87 3.42
CA MET A 54 0.74 -15.93 4.41
C MET A 54 1.76 -16.98 3.97
N GLY A 55 2.41 -17.61 4.95
CA GLY A 55 3.45 -18.64 4.76
C GLY A 55 3.11 -19.95 5.47
N HIS A 56 2.10 -20.69 5.00
CA HIS A 56 1.79 -22.01 5.56
C HIS A 56 2.90 -23.02 5.28
N THR A 57 2.99 -24.08 6.09
CA THR A 57 4.04 -25.12 5.97
C THR A 57 4.20 -25.67 4.55
N PRO A 58 3.15 -26.00 3.79
CA PRO A 58 3.31 -26.44 2.40
C PRO A 58 3.91 -25.39 1.46
N GLN A 59 3.67 -24.09 1.70
CA GLN A 59 4.27 -23.00 0.92
C GLN A 59 5.76 -22.86 1.23
N ILE A 60 6.13 -22.93 2.52
CA ILE A 60 7.53 -22.92 2.96
C ILE A 60 8.29 -24.11 2.34
N GLN A 61 7.71 -25.31 2.43
CA GLN A 61 8.27 -26.51 1.82
C GLN A 61 8.39 -26.35 0.29
N SER A 62 7.38 -25.78 -0.38
CA SER A 62 7.37 -25.53 -1.82
C SER A 62 8.55 -24.66 -2.27
N ALA A 63 8.84 -23.60 -1.52
CA ALA A 63 9.88 -22.61 -1.80
C ALA A 63 11.30 -23.12 -1.53
N TYR A 64 11.48 -24.12 -0.66
CA TYR A 64 12.79 -24.67 -0.37
C TYR A 64 13.43 -25.34 -1.61
N ASN A 65 14.66 -24.97 -1.93
CA ASN A 65 15.47 -25.59 -2.96
C ASN A 65 16.55 -26.46 -2.31
N GLY A 66 16.38 -27.79 -2.40
CA GLY A 66 17.32 -28.74 -1.79
C GLY A 66 18.71 -28.77 -2.43
N ALA A 67 18.87 -28.27 -3.67
CA ALA A 67 20.17 -28.21 -4.33
C ALA A 67 21.03 -27.03 -3.82
N THR A 68 20.40 -25.93 -3.44
CA THR A 68 21.09 -24.73 -2.93
C THR A 68 21.02 -24.57 -1.42
N GLY A 69 20.12 -25.32 -0.76
CA GLY A 69 19.83 -25.17 0.67
C GLY A 69 19.12 -23.86 1.02
N ARG A 70 18.53 -23.15 0.04
CA ARG A 70 17.89 -21.83 0.22
C ARG A 70 16.41 -21.86 -0.14
N TYR A 71 15.67 -20.86 0.34
CA TYR A 71 14.28 -20.64 -0.08
C TYR A 71 14.23 -19.69 -1.28
N ASP A 72 13.26 -19.89 -2.17
CA ASP A 72 13.00 -19.00 -3.30
C ASP A 72 11.50 -18.88 -3.58
N TYR A 73 10.99 -17.65 -3.47
CA TYR A 73 9.59 -17.30 -3.71
C TYR A 73 9.40 -16.50 -5.01
N THR A 74 10.46 -16.20 -5.76
CA THR A 74 10.41 -15.33 -6.95
C THR A 74 9.38 -15.81 -7.97
N ASN A 75 9.38 -17.12 -8.24
CA ASN A 75 8.44 -17.72 -9.19
C ASN A 75 6.98 -17.66 -8.71
N VAL A 76 6.72 -17.63 -7.40
CA VAL A 76 5.37 -17.57 -6.82
C VAL A 76 4.66 -16.29 -7.25
N PHE A 77 5.39 -15.17 -7.32
CA PHE A 77 4.84 -13.83 -7.58
C PHE A 77 5.17 -13.28 -8.98
N SER A 78 5.89 -14.04 -9.80
CA SER A 78 6.44 -13.60 -11.09
C SER A 78 5.40 -12.99 -12.05
N GLU A 79 4.18 -13.53 -12.12
CA GLU A 79 3.11 -13.04 -13.00
C GLU A 79 2.57 -11.66 -12.60
N PHE A 80 2.79 -11.26 -11.35
CA PHE A 80 2.37 -9.95 -10.86
C PHE A 80 3.40 -8.85 -11.12
N LYS A 81 4.62 -9.19 -11.57
CA LYS A 81 5.71 -8.23 -11.70
C LYS A 81 5.32 -6.99 -12.52
N GLY A 82 4.69 -7.20 -13.67
CA GLY A 82 4.26 -6.10 -14.55
C GLY A 82 3.25 -5.17 -13.89
N LEU A 83 2.25 -5.73 -13.19
CA LEU A 83 1.21 -4.95 -12.52
C LEU A 83 1.75 -4.21 -11.28
N LEU A 84 2.39 -4.92 -10.36
CA LEU A 84 2.80 -4.35 -9.08
C LEU A 84 3.94 -3.33 -9.23
N SER A 85 4.87 -3.57 -10.16
CA SER A 85 5.97 -2.62 -10.43
C SER A 85 5.50 -1.34 -11.14
N SER A 86 4.24 -1.27 -11.58
CA SER A 86 3.67 -0.04 -12.16
C SER A 86 3.26 1.00 -11.10
N ALA A 87 3.18 0.62 -9.83
CA ALA A 87 2.83 1.52 -8.74
C ALA A 87 4.05 2.27 -8.21
N ASP A 88 3.86 3.51 -7.79
CA ASP A 88 4.85 4.22 -6.99
C ASP A 88 4.97 3.58 -5.60
N TYR A 89 3.84 3.15 -5.04
CA TYR A 89 3.77 2.43 -3.76
C TYR A 89 2.90 1.19 -3.89
N CYS A 90 3.52 0.02 -3.79
CA CYS A 90 2.84 -1.26 -3.66
C CYS A 90 2.96 -1.75 -2.22
N ILE A 91 1.81 -1.78 -1.53
CA ILE A 91 1.67 -1.99 -0.08
C ILE A 91 1.02 -3.35 0.20
N ALA A 92 1.66 -4.18 1.03
CA ALA A 92 1.15 -5.52 1.38
C ALA A 92 0.93 -5.73 2.87
N ASN A 93 -0.11 -6.48 3.24
CA ASN A 93 -0.24 -7.05 4.59
C ASN A 93 0.70 -8.27 4.72
N LEU A 94 1.80 -8.10 5.46
CA LEU A 94 2.69 -9.22 5.81
C LEU A 94 2.14 -9.94 7.04
N GLU A 95 1.31 -10.95 6.81
CA GLU A 95 0.60 -11.69 7.87
C GLU A 95 1.36 -12.94 8.34
N VAL A 96 2.65 -12.71 8.60
CA VAL A 96 3.58 -13.69 9.16
C VAL A 96 4.63 -12.95 9.96
N THR A 97 5.31 -13.65 10.87
CA THR A 97 6.60 -13.16 11.39
C THR A 97 7.74 -13.71 10.56
N LEU A 98 8.85 -12.97 10.51
CA LEU A 98 10.14 -13.42 9.98
C LEU A 98 11.03 -13.75 11.18
N GLY A 99 10.58 -14.68 12.03
CA GLY A 99 11.21 -15.00 13.31
C GLY A 99 12.48 -15.86 13.23
N GLY A 100 12.90 -16.25 12.02
CA GLY A 100 13.98 -17.21 11.81
C GLY A 100 13.56 -18.67 12.02
N GLU A 101 14.54 -19.57 11.98
CA GLU A 101 14.31 -21.00 12.16
C GLU A 101 13.89 -21.34 13.61
N PRO A 102 13.08 -22.40 13.83
CA PRO A 102 12.46 -23.22 12.79
C PRO A 102 11.33 -22.48 12.08
N PHE A 103 11.30 -22.58 10.75
CA PHE A 103 10.19 -22.04 9.97
C PHE A 103 8.95 -22.91 10.15
N THR A 104 7.82 -22.27 10.46
CA THR A 104 6.55 -22.95 10.71
C THR A 104 5.40 -22.20 10.06
N GLY A 105 4.40 -22.93 9.58
CA GLY A 105 3.10 -22.38 9.25
C GLY A 105 2.18 -22.24 10.46
N TYR A 106 0.89 -22.14 10.21
CA TYR A 106 -0.19 -22.10 11.20
C TYR A 106 -0.04 -23.15 12.33
N PRO A 107 -0.38 -22.84 13.60
CA PRO A 107 -1.09 -21.64 14.09
C PRO A 107 -0.20 -20.43 14.41
N GLN A 108 1.11 -20.62 14.45
CA GLN A 108 2.06 -19.56 14.71
C GLN A 108 3.09 -19.56 13.60
N PHE A 109 3.15 -18.48 12.83
CA PHE A 109 3.98 -18.38 11.65
C PHE A 109 5.40 -17.93 11.99
N SER A 110 6.38 -18.56 11.34
CA SER A 110 7.71 -18.00 11.12
C SER A 110 8.12 -18.36 9.69
N SER A 111 8.15 -17.35 8.82
CA SER A 111 8.46 -17.53 7.40
C SER A 111 9.94 -17.23 7.09
N PRO A 112 10.51 -17.86 6.05
CA PRO A 112 11.82 -17.49 5.52
C PRO A 112 11.85 -16.02 5.06
N ASP A 113 12.99 -15.37 5.24
CA ASP A 113 13.22 -13.98 4.83
C ASP A 113 13.02 -13.81 3.30
N GLU A 114 13.28 -14.87 2.52
CA GLU A 114 13.13 -14.88 1.06
C GLU A 114 11.68 -14.77 0.58
N LEU A 115 10.69 -14.93 1.47
CA LEU A 115 9.30 -14.58 1.14
C LEU A 115 9.22 -13.08 0.78
N VAL A 116 9.92 -12.24 1.54
CA VAL A 116 9.98 -10.80 1.27
C VAL A 116 10.78 -10.51 0.00
N ASP A 117 11.84 -11.27 -0.28
CA ASP A 117 12.59 -11.12 -1.54
C ASP A 117 11.72 -11.40 -2.76
N GLY A 118 10.86 -12.43 -2.70
CA GLY A 118 9.89 -12.72 -3.75
C GLY A 118 8.89 -11.57 -3.97
N LEU A 119 8.37 -10.98 -2.89
CA LEU A 119 7.45 -9.83 -2.97
C LEU A 119 8.14 -8.60 -3.58
N MET A 120 9.37 -8.30 -3.15
CA MET A 120 10.19 -7.21 -3.70
C MET A 120 10.47 -7.41 -5.19
N ALA A 121 10.79 -8.63 -5.60
CA ALA A 121 11.03 -8.97 -7.00
C ALA A 121 9.79 -8.78 -7.89
N ALA A 122 8.59 -8.88 -7.31
CA ALA A 122 7.33 -8.57 -7.99
C ALA A 122 7.00 -7.06 -8.00
N GLY A 123 7.62 -6.24 -7.14
CA GLY A 123 7.41 -4.79 -7.10
C GLY A 123 6.81 -4.26 -5.80
N VAL A 124 6.60 -5.11 -4.78
CA VAL A 124 6.20 -4.66 -3.44
C VAL A 124 7.32 -3.85 -2.81
N ASN A 125 7.01 -2.65 -2.33
CA ASN A 125 8.00 -1.74 -1.75
C ASN A 125 7.58 -1.15 -0.39
N VAL A 126 6.37 -1.46 0.07
CA VAL A 126 5.88 -1.12 1.42
C VAL A 126 5.20 -2.34 2.05
N LEU A 127 5.47 -2.58 3.33
CA LEU A 127 4.81 -3.63 4.11
C LEU A 127 4.10 -3.05 5.33
N VAL A 128 2.90 -3.54 5.60
CA VAL A 128 2.20 -3.30 6.86
C VAL A 128 2.24 -4.58 7.71
N THR A 129 2.50 -4.43 9.01
CA THR A 129 2.86 -5.56 9.87
C THR A 129 1.99 -5.72 11.12
N ALA A 130 1.03 -4.82 11.37
CA ALA A 130 0.02 -4.98 12.42
C ALA A 130 -1.12 -5.86 11.88
N ASN A 131 -1.16 -7.09 12.35
CA ASN A 131 -2.18 -8.11 12.12
C ASN A 131 -2.20 -9.05 13.34
N ASN A 132 -3.10 -10.03 13.32
CA ASN A 132 -3.22 -11.00 14.40
C ASN A 132 -2.00 -11.91 14.58
N HIS A 133 -1.16 -12.05 13.55
CA HIS A 133 0.04 -12.88 13.55
C HIS A 133 1.34 -12.12 13.87
N SER A 134 1.27 -10.81 14.16
CA SER A 134 2.45 -9.98 14.47
C SER A 134 3.32 -10.49 15.63
N VAL A 135 2.76 -11.31 16.53
CA VAL A 135 3.38 -11.74 17.80
C VAL A 135 3.57 -13.26 17.86
N ASP A 136 3.42 -13.98 16.76
CA ASP A 136 3.52 -15.46 16.72
C ASP A 136 4.87 -16.01 17.21
N ARG A 137 5.91 -15.17 17.20
CA ARG A 137 7.26 -15.47 17.69
C ARG A 137 7.68 -14.56 18.85
N GLY A 138 6.71 -13.97 19.54
CA GLY A 138 6.92 -13.04 20.64
C GLY A 138 7.75 -11.82 20.24
N GLY A 139 8.40 -11.20 21.22
CA GLY A 139 9.23 -10.01 21.01
C GLY A 139 10.42 -10.24 20.09
N HIS A 140 11.01 -11.44 20.13
CA HIS A 140 12.06 -11.83 19.20
C HIS A 140 11.57 -11.82 17.75
N GLY A 141 10.37 -12.35 17.51
CA GLY A 141 9.68 -12.29 16.22
C GLY A 141 9.51 -10.87 15.68
N ILE A 142 9.02 -9.96 16.53
CA ILE A 142 8.84 -8.55 16.19
C ILE A 142 10.20 -7.93 15.84
N GLN A 143 11.18 -8.06 16.72
CA GLN A 143 12.53 -7.52 16.54
C GLN A 143 13.17 -8.02 15.25
N ARG A 144 13.12 -9.33 15.00
CA ARG A 144 13.73 -9.95 13.82
C ARG A 144 13.01 -9.51 12.55
N THR A 145 11.67 -9.49 12.55
CA THR A 145 10.88 -9.00 11.41
C THR A 145 11.26 -7.57 11.05
N ILE A 146 11.27 -6.66 12.02
CA ILE A 146 11.70 -5.27 11.82
C ILE A 146 13.13 -5.21 11.26
N GLY A 147 14.05 -6.03 11.80
CA GLY A 147 15.43 -6.12 11.34
C GLY A 147 15.57 -6.61 9.89
N VAL A 148 14.76 -7.58 9.46
CA VAL A 148 14.74 -8.04 8.05
C VAL A 148 14.27 -6.91 7.13
N LEU A 149 13.14 -6.27 7.47
CA LEU A 149 12.57 -5.25 6.61
C LEU A 149 13.49 -4.04 6.47
N ALA A 150 14.12 -3.63 7.59
CA ALA A 150 15.12 -2.57 7.59
C ALA A 150 16.37 -2.92 6.78
N SER A 151 16.90 -4.15 6.89
CA SER A 151 18.10 -4.55 6.13
C SER A 151 17.86 -4.63 4.62
N LYS A 152 16.60 -4.84 4.21
CA LYS A 152 16.15 -4.82 2.82
C LYS A 152 15.76 -3.41 2.32
N SER A 153 15.92 -2.37 3.15
CA SER A 153 15.52 -0.99 2.85
C SER A 153 14.05 -0.84 2.45
N LEU A 154 13.18 -1.74 2.95
CA LEU A 154 11.74 -1.64 2.74
C LEU A 154 11.13 -0.58 3.66
N LEU A 155 10.10 0.08 3.17
CA LEU A 155 9.26 0.94 4.01
C LEU A 155 8.25 0.06 4.74
N PHE A 156 8.06 0.28 6.05
CA PHE A 156 7.07 -0.50 6.80
C PHE A 156 6.57 0.21 8.05
N THR A 157 5.37 -0.17 8.49
CA THR A 157 4.74 0.32 9.73
C THR A 157 3.74 -0.69 10.29
N GLY A 158 3.36 -0.53 11.56
CA GLY A 158 2.41 -1.40 12.26
C GLY A 158 3.00 -2.07 13.50
N THR A 159 4.26 -2.48 13.44
CA THR A 159 5.04 -3.00 14.56
C THR A 159 6.29 -2.16 14.85
N PHE A 160 6.66 -2.05 16.12
CA PHE A 160 7.76 -1.19 16.59
C PHE A 160 8.57 -1.84 17.70
N LEU A 161 9.87 -1.52 17.74
CA LEU A 161 10.81 -1.95 18.77
C LEU A 161 10.44 -1.36 20.14
N ASP A 162 10.02 -0.10 20.14
CA ASP A 162 9.59 0.65 21.31
C ASP A 162 8.82 1.93 20.91
N SER A 163 8.51 2.78 21.89
CA SER A 163 7.83 4.06 21.67
C SER A 163 8.63 5.07 20.84
N ALA A 164 9.96 5.06 20.90
CA ALA A 164 10.80 5.98 20.13
C ALA A 164 10.79 5.59 18.65
N ASP A 165 10.90 4.29 18.37
CA ASP A 165 10.76 3.71 17.04
C ASP A 165 9.36 3.96 16.45
N LYS A 166 8.30 3.84 17.27
CA LYS A 166 6.94 4.24 16.87
C LYS A 166 6.85 5.73 16.53
N ALA A 167 7.41 6.61 17.35
CA ALA A 167 7.40 8.04 17.08
C ALA A 167 8.11 8.39 15.76
N LEU A 168 9.16 7.66 15.39
CA LEU A 168 9.87 7.86 14.13
C LEU A 168 9.08 7.36 12.90
N ARG A 169 8.38 6.22 13.01
CA ARG A 169 7.80 5.52 11.85
C ARG A 169 6.26 5.55 11.74
N ASN A 170 5.52 6.13 12.69
CA ASN A 170 4.05 6.11 12.71
C ASN A 170 3.39 7.49 12.90
N PRO A 171 2.80 8.12 11.87
CA PRO A 171 2.51 7.55 10.55
C PRO A 171 3.76 7.40 9.69
N LEU A 172 3.71 6.43 8.78
CA LEU A 172 4.69 6.32 7.71
C LEU A 172 4.30 7.32 6.62
N VAL A 173 5.15 8.30 6.34
CA VAL A 173 4.87 9.30 5.29
C VAL A 173 5.49 8.85 3.97
N LEU A 174 4.63 8.56 2.99
CA LEU A 174 4.97 8.24 1.62
C LEU A 174 4.95 9.55 0.81
N SER A 175 5.95 9.81 -0.03
CA SER A 175 6.10 11.09 -0.74
C SER A 175 6.68 10.88 -2.13
N ARG A 176 5.90 11.27 -3.15
CA ARG A 176 6.28 11.15 -4.56
C ARG A 176 5.63 12.29 -5.35
N ASN A 177 6.31 12.83 -6.34
CA ASN A 177 5.75 13.85 -7.24
C ASN A 177 5.10 15.07 -6.53
N GLY A 178 5.53 15.45 -5.31
CA GLY A 178 4.95 16.56 -4.56
C GLY A 178 3.62 16.27 -3.84
N LEU A 179 3.16 15.02 -3.85
CA LEU A 179 2.03 14.52 -3.06
C LEU A 179 2.58 13.69 -1.88
N ARG A 180 2.07 13.98 -0.67
CA ARG A 180 2.47 13.32 0.58
C ARG A 180 1.30 12.57 1.19
N VAL A 181 1.45 11.30 1.50
CA VAL A 181 0.40 10.44 2.08
C VAL A 181 0.89 9.87 3.40
N ALA A 182 0.11 10.03 4.46
CA ALA A 182 0.32 9.28 5.70
C ALA A 182 -0.32 7.90 5.59
N LEU A 183 0.46 6.84 5.79
CA LEU A 183 -0.01 5.47 5.96
C LEU A 183 -0.01 5.10 7.45
N LEU A 184 -1.17 4.69 7.94
CA LEU A 184 -1.37 4.13 9.27
C LEU A 184 -1.83 2.68 9.15
N ASN A 185 -1.42 1.83 10.09
CA ASN A 185 -1.80 0.42 10.11
C ASN A 185 -2.21 -0.04 11.51
N TYR A 186 -3.29 -0.82 11.60
CA TYR A 186 -3.89 -1.29 12.85
C TYR A 186 -4.44 -2.72 12.74
N THR A 187 -4.43 -3.46 13.85
CA THR A 187 -5.06 -4.80 13.97
C THR A 187 -6.06 -4.89 15.12
N TYR A 188 -7.10 -5.69 14.95
CA TYR A 188 -8.09 -5.98 15.99
C TYR A 188 -7.50 -6.74 17.20
N GLY A 189 -6.41 -7.48 17.00
CA GLY A 189 -5.93 -8.47 17.96
C GLY A 189 -4.58 -9.04 17.58
N THR A 190 -4.06 -9.94 18.43
CA THR A 190 -2.80 -10.70 18.27
C THR A 190 -2.99 -12.17 18.65
N ASN A 191 -4.16 -12.74 18.29
CA ASN A 191 -4.55 -14.13 18.58
C ASN A 191 -4.46 -14.52 20.08
N GLY A 192 -4.70 -13.55 20.97
CA GLY A 192 -4.61 -13.74 22.42
C GLY A 192 -3.18 -13.78 22.98
N ILE A 193 -2.16 -13.58 22.15
CA ILE A 193 -0.76 -13.49 22.56
C ILE A 193 -0.47 -12.04 23.00
N PRO A 194 -0.12 -11.79 24.27
CA PRO A 194 0.21 -10.44 24.72
C PRO A 194 1.43 -9.90 23.97
N VAL A 195 1.40 -8.62 23.57
CA VAL A 195 2.58 -7.94 23.02
C VAL A 195 3.59 -7.75 24.16
N PRO A 196 4.78 -8.35 24.10
CA PRO A 196 5.77 -8.22 25.18
C PRO A 196 6.43 -6.84 25.14
N SER A 197 6.65 -6.24 26.30
CA SER A 197 7.47 -5.02 26.44
C SER A 197 8.92 -5.28 25.98
N PRO A 198 9.60 -4.31 25.33
CA PRO A 198 9.16 -2.94 25.02
C PRO A 198 8.40 -2.79 23.68
N TYR A 199 8.19 -3.89 22.96
CA TYR A 199 7.64 -3.89 21.62
C TYR A 199 6.20 -3.36 21.57
N LEU A 200 5.83 -2.78 20.43
CA LEU A 200 4.49 -2.26 20.20
C LEU A 200 3.91 -2.82 18.90
N VAL A 201 2.62 -3.13 18.94
CA VAL A 201 1.77 -3.38 17.76
C VAL A 201 0.66 -2.35 17.79
N ASN A 202 0.38 -1.70 16.66
CA ASN A 202 -0.73 -0.78 16.56
C ASN A 202 -2.07 -1.54 16.63
N MET A 203 -2.73 -1.46 17.77
CA MET A 203 -4.06 -2.05 17.98
C MET A 203 -5.16 -1.09 17.52
N ILE A 204 -6.32 -1.64 17.13
CA ILE A 204 -7.54 -0.86 16.95
C ILE A 204 -7.97 -0.35 18.32
N ASP A 205 -7.67 0.92 18.58
CA ASP A 205 -8.09 1.69 19.74
C ASP A 205 -8.40 3.12 19.27
N THR A 206 -9.67 3.53 19.35
CA THR A 206 -10.11 4.80 18.74
C THR A 206 -9.45 6.03 19.35
N VAL A 207 -8.97 5.95 20.60
CA VAL A 207 -8.25 7.07 21.24
C VAL A 207 -6.86 7.21 20.62
N SER A 208 -6.10 6.12 20.58
CA SER A 208 -4.76 6.08 19.98
C SER A 208 -4.80 6.39 18.48
N MET A 209 -5.77 5.82 17.75
CA MET A 209 -5.98 6.11 16.33
C MET A 209 -6.30 7.59 16.10
N ALA A 210 -7.14 8.21 16.94
CA ALA A 210 -7.44 9.63 16.80
C ALA A 210 -6.20 10.51 17.00
N ASN A 211 -5.32 10.15 17.94
CA ASN A 211 -4.04 10.83 18.16
C ASN A 211 -3.09 10.67 16.97
N ASP A 212 -2.98 9.47 16.42
CA ASP A 212 -2.17 9.19 15.24
C ASP A 212 -2.68 9.94 13.99
N ILE A 213 -4.00 9.99 13.79
CA ILE A 213 -4.64 10.76 12.71
C ILE A 213 -4.40 12.26 12.90
N ALA A 214 -4.52 12.77 14.13
CA ALA A 214 -4.21 14.17 14.44
C ALA A 214 -2.74 14.48 14.16
N ARG A 215 -1.82 13.61 14.56
CA ARG A 215 -0.39 13.71 14.25
C ARG A 215 -0.15 13.70 12.73
N ALA A 216 -0.79 12.82 11.97
CA ALA A 216 -0.68 12.80 10.53
C ALA A 216 -1.04 14.16 9.90
N LYS A 217 -2.12 14.80 10.38
CA LYS A 217 -2.52 16.14 9.93
C LYS A 217 -1.48 17.21 10.25
N THR A 218 -0.80 17.16 11.40
CA THR A 218 0.23 18.15 11.74
C THR A 218 1.49 18.03 10.89
N LEU A 219 1.71 16.88 10.23
CA LEU A 219 2.85 16.68 9.32
C LEU A 219 2.65 17.34 7.95
N GLY A 220 1.49 17.95 7.67
CA GLY A 220 1.19 18.59 6.38
C GLY A 220 1.14 17.59 5.22
N VAL A 221 0.56 16.42 5.45
CA VAL A 221 0.26 15.43 4.41
C VAL A 221 -0.99 15.84 3.64
N ASP A 222 -1.06 15.42 2.38
CA ASP A 222 -2.18 15.70 1.47
C ASP A 222 -3.29 14.65 1.56
N GLU A 223 -2.98 13.46 2.07
CA GLU A 223 -3.91 12.35 2.26
C GLU A 223 -3.53 11.48 3.47
N ILE A 224 -4.52 10.83 4.07
CA ILE A 224 -4.35 9.80 5.09
C ILE A 224 -5.00 8.50 4.58
N VAL A 225 -4.21 7.44 4.52
CA VAL A 225 -4.63 6.07 4.24
C VAL A 225 -4.52 5.25 5.53
N VAL A 226 -5.57 4.51 5.86
CA VAL A 226 -5.53 3.50 6.92
C VAL A 226 -5.60 2.09 6.30
N PHE A 227 -4.60 1.26 6.59
CA PHE A 227 -4.63 -0.18 6.29
C PHE A 227 -4.98 -0.94 7.57
N ILE A 228 -6.14 -1.57 7.64
CA ILE A 228 -6.70 -2.14 8.87
C ILE A 228 -6.95 -3.65 8.76
N HIS A 229 -6.63 -4.37 9.81
CA HIS A 229 -6.79 -5.81 9.92
C HIS A 229 -7.95 -6.10 10.90
N TRP A 230 -9.12 -6.50 10.39
CA TRP A 230 -10.40 -6.43 11.12
C TRP A 230 -11.51 -7.34 10.56
N GLY A 231 -12.66 -7.37 11.23
CA GLY A 231 -13.82 -8.15 10.78
C GLY A 231 -13.78 -9.58 11.27
N ASN A 232 -14.69 -10.40 10.75
CA ASN A 232 -14.77 -11.82 11.11
C ASN A 232 -14.19 -12.66 9.97
N GLU A 233 -13.40 -13.67 10.30
CA GLU A 233 -12.89 -14.63 9.32
C GLU A 233 -14.03 -15.27 8.52
N TYR A 234 -13.81 -15.40 7.21
CA TYR A 234 -14.64 -16.11 6.24
C TYR A 234 -16.02 -15.50 5.94
N GLU A 235 -16.36 -14.37 6.55
CA GLU A 235 -17.59 -13.64 6.24
C GLU A 235 -17.41 -12.77 4.99
N ARG A 236 -18.23 -12.99 3.95
CA ARG A 236 -18.08 -12.32 2.65
C ARG A 236 -18.68 -10.91 2.60
N LEU A 237 -19.38 -10.49 3.64
CA LEU A 237 -19.93 -9.13 3.78
C LEU A 237 -19.42 -8.50 5.07
N PRO A 238 -19.14 -7.18 5.06
CA PRO A 238 -18.64 -6.49 6.23
C PRO A 238 -19.70 -6.45 7.34
N ASN A 239 -19.26 -6.71 8.57
CA ASN A 239 -20.12 -6.64 9.74
C ASN A 239 -20.37 -5.18 10.18
N MET A 240 -21.31 -4.98 11.11
CA MET A 240 -21.67 -3.63 11.57
C MET A 240 -20.54 -2.89 12.30
N GLN A 241 -19.59 -3.60 12.91
CA GLN A 241 -18.44 -2.97 13.57
C GLN A 241 -17.46 -2.40 12.54
N GLN A 242 -17.19 -3.14 11.46
CA GLN A 242 -16.36 -2.65 10.35
C GLN A 242 -16.97 -1.37 9.74
N LYS A 243 -18.28 -1.37 9.44
CA LYS A 243 -18.98 -0.19 8.90
C LYS A 243 -18.90 1.02 9.83
N ARG A 244 -19.23 0.84 11.12
CA ARG A 244 -19.16 1.92 12.12
C ARG A 244 -17.76 2.49 12.30
N LEU A 245 -16.74 1.63 12.28
CA LEU A 245 -15.36 2.09 12.41
C LEU A 245 -14.87 2.77 11.13
N ALA A 246 -15.32 2.32 9.94
CA ALA A 246 -15.10 3.04 8.68
C ALA A 246 -15.69 4.46 8.73
N ASP A 247 -16.96 4.58 9.10
CA ASP A 247 -17.65 5.86 9.24
C ASP A 247 -16.95 6.78 10.25
N TRP A 248 -16.50 6.23 11.38
CA TRP A 248 -15.74 6.97 12.38
C TRP A 248 -14.41 7.49 11.82
N MET A 249 -13.64 6.66 11.10
CA MET A 249 -12.37 7.07 10.47
C MET A 249 -12.60 8.14 9.41
N HIS A 250 -13.62 7.98 8.57
CA HIS A 250 -14.05 9.00 7.60
C HIS A 250 -14.43 10.31 8.30
N GLY A 251 -15.18 10.26 9.39
CA GLY A 251 -15.50 11.42 10.22
C GLY A 251 -14.28 12.10 10.85
N LYS A 252 -13.15 11.39 10.97
CA LYS A 252 -11.85 11.93 11.40
C LYS A 252 -10.99 12.44 10.25
N GLY A 253 -11.45 12.36 9.01
CA GLY A 253 -10.74 12.86 7.82
C GLY A 253 -9.81 11.85 7.16
N VAL A 254 -9.92 10.56 7.48
CA VAL A 254 -9.31 9.48 6.68
C VAL A 254 -10.20 9.27 5.46
N ARG A 255 -9.69 9.44 4.24
CA ARG A 255 -10.51 9.26 3.03
C ARG A 255 -10.37 7.88 2.41
N ILE A 256 -9.31 7.14 2.70
CA ILE A 256 -9.04 5.82 2.12
C ILE A 256 -8.78 4.81 3.23
N ILE A 257 -9.58 3.74 3.24
CA ILE A 257 -9.50 2.64 4.20
C ILE A 257 -9.35 1.34 3.43
N ILE A 258 -8.30 0.58 3.72
CA ILE A 258 -8.00 -0.70 3.08
C ILE A 258 -8.01 -1.80 4.14
N GLY A 259 -8.90 -2.78 3.97
CA GLY A 259 -9.13 -3.85 4.92
C GLY A 259 -8.45 -5.17 4.53
N SER A 260 -8.12 -5.95 5.55
CA SER A 260 -7.57 -7.32 5.52
C SER A 260 -8.11 -8.12 6.71
N HIS A 261 -7.73 -9.39 6.85
CA HIS A 261 -8.10 -10.37 7.92
C HIS A 261 -9.16 -11.41 7.57
N PRO A 262 -10.32 -11.08 6.95
CA PRO A 262 -11.36 -12.09 6.75
C PRO A 262 -10.94 -13.29 5.90
N HIS A 263 -9.77 -13.22 5.24
CA HIS A 263 -9.23 -14.21 4.29
C HIS A 263 -10.14 -14.49 3.09
N VAL A 264 -11.20 -13.70 2.93
CA VAL A 264 -12.13 -13.69 1.82
C VAL A 264 -12.29 -12.25 1.33
N VAL A 265 -12.59 -12.11 0.04
CA VAL A 265 -12.91 -10.81 -0.55
C VAL A 265 -14.21 -10.28 0.05
N GLN A 266 -14.20 -9.01 0.46
CA GLN A 266 -15.41 -8.24 0.80
C GLN A 266 -15.53 -7.03 -0.14
N PRO A 267 -16.75 -6.46 -0.29
CA PRO A 267 -17.00 -5.33 -1.19
C PRO A 267 -16.14 -4.08 -0.91
N ALA A 268 -16.11 -3.19 -1.89
CA ALA A 268 -15.50 -1.88 -1.82
C ALA A 268 -16.52 -0.79 -2.17
N GLU A 269 -16.43 0.34 -1.48
CA GLU A 269 -17.34 1.46 -1.65
C GLU A 269 -16.54 2.76 -1.83
N LEU A 270 -16.63 3.36 -3.02
CA LEU A 270 -16.12 4.70 -3.34
C LEU A 270 -17.30 5.66 -3.52
N HIS A 271 -17.48 6.56 -2.56
CA HIS A 271 -18.52 7.58 -2.59
C HIS A 271 -17.91 8.96 -2.82
N HIS A 272 -18.56 9.80 -3.63
CA HIS A 272 -18.14 11.17 -3.87
C HIS A 272 -19.09 12.16 -3.18
N PHE A 273 -18.53 13.21 -2.57
CA PHE A 273 -19.29 14.25 -1.88
C PHE A 273 -18.84 15.63 -2.38
N GLY A 274 -19.22 15.97 -3.61
CA GLY A 274 -18.76 17.19 -4.28
C GLY A 274 -17.24 17.16 -4.54
N ASN A 275 -16.48 17.93 -3.75
CA ASN A 275 -15.01 17.99 -3.83
C ASN A 275 -14.30 17.03 -2.84
N ASP A 276 -15.06 16.15 -2.18
CA ASP A 276 -14.56 15.14 -1.26
C ASP A 276 -14.89 13.73 -1.76
N TYR A 277 -14.21 12.72 -1.23
CA TYR A 277 -14.48 11.31 -1.51
C TYR A 277 -14.17 10.45 -0.28
N ARG A 278 -14.80 9.28 -0.23
CA ARG A 278 -14.58 8.27 0.80
C ARG A 278 -14.51 6.90 0.16
N LEU A 279 -13.38 6.24 0.34
CA LEU A 279 -13.13 4.88 -0.10
C LEU A 279 -12.95 3.96 1.11
N VAL A 280 -13.71 2.88 1.13
CA VAL A 280 -13.44 1.72 1.98
C VAL A 280 -13.40 0.46 1.12
N VAL A 281 -12.31 -0.29 1.21
CA VAL A 281 -12.21 -1.67 0.73
C VAL A 281 -12.27 -2.55 1.97
N TYR A 282 -13.34 -3.28 2.21
CA TYR A 282 -13.54 -3.93 3.52
C TYR A 282 -12.61 -5.11 3.77
N SER A 283 -12.26 -5.86 2.72
CA SER A 283 -11.27 -6.94 2.76
C SER A 283 -10.75 -7.25 1.37
N LEU A 284 -9.42 -7.22 1.21
CA LEU A 284 -8.74 -7.66 -0.01
C LEU A 284 -8.70 -9.20 -0.15
N GLY A 285 -8.93 -9.96 0.92
CA GLY A 285 -8.75 -11.41 0.94
C GLY A 285 -7.28 -11.85 0.86
N ASN A 286 -7.05 -13.12 0.53
CA ASN A 286 -5.70 -13.68 0.47
C ASN A 286 -4.99 -13.27 -0.84
N PHE A 287 -3.84 -12.60 -0.74
CA PHE A 287 -2.96 -12.48 -1.90
C PHE A 287 -2.22 -13.80 -2.13
N VAL A 288 -1.71 -14.43 -1.06
CA VAL A 288 -1.11 -15.76 -1.12
C VAL A 288 -1.33 -16.53 0.17
N SER A 289 -1.89 -17.74 0.09
CA SER A 289 -2.09 -18.62 1.24
C SER A 289 -2.21 -20.09 0.80
N ASN A 290 -2.17 -21.03 1.75
CA ASN A 290 -2.55 -22.43 1.51
C ASN A 290 -4.02 -22.72 1.86
N GLN A 291 -4.83 -21.72 2.20
CA GLN A 291 -6.24 -21.95 2.50
C GLN A 291 -6.98 -22.30 1.21
N ARG A 292 -7.58 -23.49 1.16
CA ARG A 292 -8.29 -24.01 -0.04
C ARG A 292 -9.80 -24.12 0.17
N ARG A 293 -10.31 -23.60 1.30
CA ARG A 293 -11.75 -23.44 1.51
C ARG A 293 -12.28 -22.51 0.42
N ARG A 294 -13.46 -22.82 -0.14
CA ARG A 294 -14.14 -21.95 -1.12
C ARG A 294 -14.16 -20.50 -0.61
N TYR A 295 -13.82 -19.55 -1.49
CA TYR A 295 -13.65 -18.10 -1.24
C TYR A 295 -12.32 -17.68 -0.60
N CYS A 296 -11.51 -18.60 -0.09
CA CYS A 296 -10.23 -18.31 0.59
C CYS A 296 -9.00 -18.58 -0.31
N ASP A 297 -9.24 -19.08 -1.52
CA ASP A 297 -8.24 -19.53 -2.49
C ASP A 297 -7.66 -18.41 -3.36
N GLY A 298 -8.02 -17.16 -3.07
CA GLY A 298 -7.54 -15.96 -3.72
C GLY A 298 -8.06 -14.70 -3.02
N GLY A 299 -7.97 -13.58 -3.74
CA GLY A 299 -8.28 -12.25 -3.23
C GLY A 299 -8.44 -11.24 -4.36
N VAL A 300 -8.26 -9.97 -4.03
CA VAL A 300 -8.15 -8.87 -5.00
C VAL A 300 -6.97 -7.99 -4.64
N VAL A 301 -6.37 -7.35 -5.64
CA VAL A 301 -5.51 -6.18 -5.42
C VAL A 301 -6.31 -4.93 -5.74
N ALA A 302 -6.19 -3.91 -4.89
CA ALA A 302 -6.82 -2.61 -5.10
C ALA A 302 -5.80 -1.65 -5.72
N LEU A 303 -6.16 -0.98 -6.80
CA LEU A 303 -5.37 0.07 -7.43
C LEU A 303 -6.07 1.41 -7.26
N ILE A 304 -5.32 2.42 -6.83
CA ILE A 304 -5.82 3.78 -6.61
C ILE A 304 -4.82 4.79 -7.17
N ASP A 305 -5.26 5.61 -8.12
CA ASP A 305 -4.52 6.74 -8.65
C ASP A 305 -5.01 8.03 -7.98
N LEU A 306 -4.12 8.65 -7.21
CA LEU A 306 -4.36 9.93 -6.55
C LEU A 306 -3.70 11.05 -7.34
N LYS A 307 -4.46 12.09 -7.67
CA LYS A 307 -3.97 13.27 -8.36
C LYS A 307 -4.09 14.49 -7.47
N LYS A 308 -3.01 15.26 -7.36
CA LYS A 308 -3.01 16.58 -6.70
C LYS A 308 -3.08 17.69 -7.75
N HIS A 309 -4.07 18.55 -7.64
CA HIS A 309 -4.26 19.73 -8.50
C HIS A 309 -4.72 20.91 -7.63
N ASN A 310 -4.06 22.07 -7.75
CA ASN A 310 -4.35 23.27 -6.95
C ASN A 310 -4.41 23.01 -5.44
N GLY A 311 -3.51 22.16 -4.94
CA GLY A 311 -3.44 21.77 -3.53
C GLY A 311 -4.54 20.82 -3.05
N LYS A 312 -5.45 20.39 -3.93
CA LYS A 312 -6.50 19.41 -3.62
C LYS A 312 -6.12 18.05 -4.20
N VAL A 313 -6.35 16.99 -3.42
CA VAL A 313 -6.16 15.61 -3.87
C VAL A 313 -7.51 15.00 -4.19
N ASP A 314 -7.56 14.30 -5.33
CA ASP A 314 -8.74 13.59 -5.86
C ASP A 314 -8.35 12.18 -6.31
N VAL A 315 -9.31 11.26 -6.33
CA VAL A 315 -9.17 9.93 -6.94
C VAL A 315 -9.51 10.05 -8.41
N VAL A 316 -8.53 9.78 -9.28
CA VAL A 316 -8.71 9.84 -10.74
C VAL A 316 -8.83 8.46 -11.39
N GLY A 317 -8.45 7.41 -10.66
CA GLY A 317 -8.64 6.02 -11.05
C GLY A 317 -8.72 5.13 -9.81
N ALA A 318 -9.67 4.21 -9.77
CA ALA A 318 -9.83 3.28 -8.67
C ALA A 318 -10.51 1.99 -9.14
N GLY A 319 -10.05 0.84 -8.66
CA GLY A 319 -10.67 -0.44 -8.96
C GLY A 319 -9.88 -1.62 -8.41
N TYR A 320 -10.30 -2.81 -8.80
CA TYR A 320 -9.70 -4.06 -8.32
C TYR A 320 -9.26 -4.99 -9.45
N VAL A 321 -8.21 -5.77 -9.22
CA VAL A 321 -7.84 -6.92 -10.07
C VAL A 321 -8.00 -8.20 -9.23
N PRO A 322 -8.87 -9.15 -9.62
CA PRO A 322 -8.96 -10.44 -8.95
C PRO A 322 -7.66 -11.23 -9.07
N VAL A 323 -7.29 -11.87 -7.96
CA VAL A 323 -6.05 -12.63 -7.80
C VAL A 323 -6.39 -14.04 -7.38
N TRP A 324 -5.85 -15.03 -8.08
CA TRP A 324 -6.05 -16.42 -7.72
C TRP A 324 -4.71 -17.12 -7.42
N VAL A 325 -4.75 -18.05 -6.46
CA VAL A 325 -3.60 -18.85 -6.07
C VAL A 325 -3.78 -20.26 -6.61
N ASP A 326 -3.02 -20.61 -7.64
CA ASP A 326 -2.95 -21.98 -8.14
C ASP A 326 -2.05 -22.84 -7.26
N THR A 327 -2.49 -24.06 -7.00
CA THR A 327 -1.70 -25.10 -6.33
C THR A 327 -1.59 -26.30 -7.24
N TYR A 328 -0.41 -26.54 -7.79
CA TYR A 328 -0.14 -27.61 -8.75
C TYR A 328 1.04 -28.46 -8.30
N PHE A 329 1.24 -29.61 -8.95
CA PHE A 329 2.40 -30.46 -8.72
C PHE A 329 3.40 -30.32 -9.88
N SER A 330 4.68 -30.18 -9.53
CA SER A 330 5.78 -30.22 -10.48
C SER A 330 6.89 -31.07 -9.88
N ASN A 331 7.36 -32.08 -10.62
CA ASN A 331 8.37 -33.05 -10.17
C ASN A 331 8.05 -33.66 -8.80
N GLY A 332 6.79 -34.07 -8.58
CA GLY A 332 6.32 -34.67 -7.33
C GLY A 332 6.20 -33.71 -6.14
N LYS A 333 6.51 -32.42 -6.32
CA LYS A 333 6.46 -31.39 -5.28
C LYS A 333 5.28 -30.45 -5.52
N ARG A 334 4.52 -30.14 -4.46
CA ARG A 334 3.49 -29.11 -4.51
C ARG A 334 4.14 -27.74 -4.73
N LYS A 335 3.57 -26.96 -5.64
CA LYS A 335 3.99 -25.61 -6.02
C LYS A 335 2.83 -24.64 -5.93
N TYR A 336 3.16 -23.37 -5.78
CA TYR A 336 2.22 -22.26 -5.68
C TYR A 336 2.57 -21.23 -6.74
N LYS A 337 1.54 -20.68 -7.39
CA LYS A 337 1.69 -19.55 -8.29
C LYS A 337 0.49 -18.64 -8.14
N VAL A 338 0.77 -17.35 -7.98
CA VAL A 338 -0.22 -16.31 -7.78
C VAL A 338 -0.26 -15.50 -9.07
N PHE A 339 -1.43 -15.33 -9.65
CA PHE A 339 -1.57 -14.56 -10.89
C PHE A 339 -2.87 -13.76 -10.96
N PRO A 340 -2.87 -12.65 -11.73
CA PRO A 340 -4.08 -11.87 -11.92
C PRO A 340 -5.01 -12.60 -12.89
N VAL A 341 -6.31 -12.66 -12.55
CA VAL A 341 -7.33 -13.39 -13.31
C VAL A 341 -7.37 -12.98 -14.78
N GLY A 342 -7.25 -11.68 -15.07
CA GLY A 342 -7.29 -11.16 -16.45
C GLY A 342 -6.21 -11.71 -17.37
N MET A 343 -5.08 -12.19 -16.83
CA MET A 343 -4.02 -12.82 -17.63
C MET A 343 -4.35 -14.26 -18.05
N TYR A 344 -5.33 -14.91 -17.44
CA TYR A 344 -5.71 -16.31 -17.67
C TYR A 344 -7.11 -16.45 -18.26
N GLU A 345 -7.91 -15.40 -18.20
CA GLU A 345 -9.25 -15.34 -18.79
C GLU A 345 -9.22 -15.71 -20.29
N GLY A 346 -10.16 -16.56 -20.71
CA GLY A 346 -10.26 -17.05 -22.10
C GLY A 346 -9.24 -18.12 -22.51
N LYS A 347 -8.21 -18.38 -21.71
CA LYS A 347 -7.15 -19.37 -22.02
C LYS A 347 -6.76 -20.27 -20.84
N SER A 348 -7.49 -20.22 -19.74
CA SER A 348 -7.20 -20.97 -18.51
C SER A 348 -7.08 -22.48 -18.74
N SER A 349 -7.93 -23.05 -19.61
CA SER A 349 -7.90 -24.48 -19.96
C SER A 349 -6.64 -24.91 -20.72
N GLN A 350 -5.89 -23.97 -21.31
CA GLN A 350 -4.62 -24.21 -21.98
C GLN A 350 -3.43 -24.05 -21.03
N LEU A 351 -3.58 -23.23 -19.98
CA LEU A 351 -2.51 -22.84 -19.07
C LEU A 351 -2.53 -23.58 -17.72
N LEU A 352 -3.67 -24.14 -17.34
CA LEU A 352 -3.91 -24.78 -16.05
C LEU A 352 -4.25 -26.26 -16.21
N SER A 353 -4.02 -27.04 -15.15
CA SER A 353 -4.56 -28.40 -15.07
C SER A 353 -6.09 -28.37 -15.12
N ALA A 354 -6.75 -29.45 -15.55
CA ALA A 354 -8.22 -29.50 -15.59
C ALA A 354 -8.88 -29.20 -14.22
N ALA A 355 -8.27 -29.68 -13.13
CA ALA A 355 -8.72 -29.39 -11.78
C ALA A 355 -8.53 -27.91 -11.41
N SER A 356 -7.35 -27.35 -11.70
CA SER A 356 -7.03 -25.93 -11.47
C SER A 356 -7.93 -25.01 -12.30
N ASP A 357 -8.17 -25.32 -13.57
CA ASP A 357 -9.08 -24.57 -14.46
C ASP A 357 -10.51 -24.54 -13.92
N SER A 358 -10.99 -25.67 -13.39
CA SER A 358 -12.32 -25.77 -12.78
C SER A 358 -12.43 -24.91 -11.51
N ALA A 359 -11.44 -24.99 -10.62
CA ALA A 359 -11.40 -24.19 -9.40
C ALA A 359 -11.24 -22.69 -9.69
N PHE A 360 -10.40 -22.34 -10.67
CA PHE A 360 -10.21 -20.97 -11.14
C PHE A 360 -11.54 -20.35 -11.60
N LYS A 361 -12.32 -21.05 -12.42
CA LYS A 361 -13.63 -20.57 -12.89
C LYS A 361 -14.60 -20.32 -11.73
N VAL A 362 -14.65 -21.23 -10.76
CA VAL A 362 -15.47 -21.05 -9.55
C VAL A 362 -15.05 -19.81 -8.77
N PHE A 363 -13.75 -19.60 -8.54
CA PHE A 363 -13.24 -18.41 -7.87
C PHE A 363 -13.63 -17.13 -8.61
N VAL A 364 -13.48 -17.11 -9.94
CA VAL A 364 -13.81 -15.96 -10.79
C VAL A 364 -15.30 -15.62 -10.69
N ASP A 365 -16.16 -16.61 -10.85
CA ASP A 365 -17.62 -16.45 -10.80
C ASP A 365 -18.08 -15.98 -9.42
N ASP A 366 -17.55 -16.60 -8.35
CA ASP A 366 -17.86 -16.25 -6.97
C ASP A 366 -17.43 -14.81 -6.64
N THR A 367 -16.23 -14.41 -7.05
CA THR A 367 -15.68 -13.09 -6.77
C THR A 367 -16.46 -12.01 -7.53
N ARG A 368 -16.68 -12.20 -8.83
CA ARG A 368 -17.43 -11.23 -9.65
C ARG A 368 -18.88 -11.11 -9.23
N SER A 369 -19.54 -12.22 -8.89
CA SER A 369 -20.93 -12.20 -8.41
C SER A 369 -21.07 -11.36 -7.14
N LEU A 370 -20.15 -11.52 -6.18
CA LEU A 370 -20.15 -10.72 -4.96
C LEU A 370 -19.91 -9.24 -5.26
N LEU A 371 -18.84 -8.92 -6.00
CA LEU A 371 -18.41 -7.54 -6.19
C LEU A 371 -19.35 -6.76 -7.12
N ASN A 372 -19.89 -7.38 -8.17
CA ASN A 372 -20.88 -6.74 -9.03
C ASN A 372 -22.18 -6.42 -8.30
N ALA A 373 -22.57 -7.23 -7.31
CA ALA A 373 -23.78 -7.01 -6.54
C ALA A 373 -23.62 -5.97 -5.42
N ASN A 374 -22.39 -5.71 -4.95
CA ASN A 374 -22.17 -4.96 -3.71
C ASN A 374 -21.17 -3.80 -3.80
N ASN A 375 -20.31 -3.73 -4.82
CA ASN A 375 -19.38 -2.60 -4.94
C ASN A 375 -20.12 -1.31 -5.32
N VAL A 376 -19.60 -0.20 -4.81
CA VAL A 376 -20.03 1.14 -5.21
C VAL A 376 -18.84 1.84 -5.85
N ASN A 377 -18.95 2.21 -7.13
CA ASN A 377 -17.93 2.92 -7.93
C ASN A 377 -16.49 2.35 -7.84
N PHE A 378 -16.36 1.04 -7.62
CA PHE A 378 -15.06 0.35 -7.55
C PHE A 378 -15.05 -0.85 -8.51
N PRO A 379 -14.87 -0.60 -9.81
CA PRO A 379 -15.02 -1.63 -10.86
C PRO A 379 -13.80 -2.56 -10.97
N GLU A 380 -13.99 -3.69 -11.67
CA GLU A 380 -12.89 -4.58 -12.05
C GLU A 380 -12.01 -3.90 -13.10
N ILE A 381 -10.71 -3.88 -12.86
CA ILE A 381 -9.67 -3.43 -13.79
C ILE A 381 -9.35 -4.61 -14.70
N ARG A 382 -9.47 -4.39 -16.01
CA ARG A 382 -9.34 -5.44 -17.02
C ARG A 382 -8.04 -5.27 -17.80
N LEU A 383 -7.48 -6.40 -18.22
CA LEU A 383 -6.34 -6.43 -19.13
C LEU A 383 -6.86 -6.34 -20.57
N VAL A 384 -6.52 -5.27 -21.29
CA VAL A 384 -6.91 -5.04 -22.70
C VAL A 384 -5.64 -4.77 -23.48
N ASP A 385 -5.39 -5.55 -24.54
CA ASP A 385 -4.20 -5.43 -25.40
C ASP A 385 -2.86 -5.40 -24.64
N GLY A 386 -2.80 -6.11 -23.50
CA GLY A 386 -1.60 -6.18 -22.64
C GLY A 386 -1.48 -5.08 -21.59
N GLU A 387 -2.42 -4.13 -21.55
CA GLU A 387 -2.43 -3.01 -20.62
C GLU A 387 -3.58 -3.11 -19.61
N TRP A 388 -3.31 -2.75 -18.34
CA TRP A 388 -4.32 -2.73 -17.29
C TRP A 388 -5.15 -1.45 -17.41
N VAL A 389 -6.38 -1.58 -17.89
CA VAL A 389 -7.30 -0.46 -18.09
C VAL A 389 -8.04 -0.18 -16.80
N ILE A 390 -7.72 0.96 -16.19
CA ILE A 390 -8.39 1.46 -14.99
C ILE A 390 -9.61 2.26 -15.45
N PRO A 391 -10.84 1.83 -15.12
CA PRO A 391 -12.02 2.59 -15.50
C PRO A 391 -12.00 3.99 -14.86
N PRO A 392 -12.48 5.03 -15.57
CA PRO A 392 -12.60 6.35 -14.99
C PRO A 392 -13.59 6.32 -13.82
N VAL A 393 -13.31 7.12 -12.81
CA VAL A 393 -14.14 7.21 -11.61
C VAL A 393 -15.50 7.81 -11.97
N ASN A 394 -16.57 7.06 -11.75
CA ASN A 394 -17.94 7.52 -11.98
C ASN A 394 -18.41 8.42 -10.84
N ARG A 395 -18.60 9.72 -11.12
CA ARG A 395 -19.03 10.72 -10.13
C ARG A 395 -20.55 10.92 -10.07
N SER A 396 -21.33 10.28 -10.96
CA SER A 396 -22.78 10.52 -11.06
C SER A 396 -23.62 9.59 -10.19
N VAL A 397 -23.01 8.58 -9.55
CA VAL A 397 -23.69 7.62 -8.69
C VAL A 397 -23.30 7.94 -7.25
N ASN A 398 -24.12 8.77 -6.60
CA ASN A 398 -24.07 8.99 -5.15
C ASN A 398 -25.41 8.61 -4.54
N PRO A 399 -25.43 8.03 -3.33
CA PRO A 399 -26.65 7.72 -2.59
C PRO A 399 -27.45 8.97 -2.17
#